data_AF-A0A3G2JR01-F1
#
_entry.id   AF-A0A3G2JR01-F1
#
_cell.length_a   1.000
_cell.length_b   1.000
_cell.length_c   1.000
_cell.angle_alpha   90.00
_cell.angle_beta   90.00
_cell.angle_gamma   90.00
#
_symmetry.space_group_name_H-M   'P 1'
#
loop_
_entity.id
_entity.type
_entity.pdbx_description
1 polymer ?
#
loop_
_entity_poly.entity_id
_entity_poly.type
_entity_poly.pdbx_seq_one_letter_code
_entity_poly.pdbx_strand_id
1 'polypeptide(L)'
;MPTPRASVEDSGLRLPGPVGQAPASSGLSGPAGHAPASSGLSHGVLKSLLGAWALAACSAAETAAVEEHLGDCGGCADEARRLREAVGLLHQPESLDLNPALRTRVLKNCLSRRPPRIPVPDWALPYDAETARLDALLQDFGDAEWHAPVRLRWFDDDRPTGRRTTVAGVIAHLLSVDGLVATALGLEDPLPAAPGHGDGVTGPAGRTEAYWRASRFPPTRTVRGPWREQSHNLVRTVSFTGSHAGGLPVAYGDFALPLHDAMLDRAFECWVHAADIAEAVHYPYEPPAPRHLNRMIDLAARLLPVVLAERRRAGLSAPGDRTPHLVPAGAPGRSLRLEIEGAAGGEWLIPLDSPAAVGSADHEVAHVALDGVEFCHLAAGHISPEDAAAGRRGDRQAIRDVLFATASLSRM
;
A
#
# COMPACT_ATOMS: atom_id res chain seq x y z
N MET A 1 -37.89 11.10 -13.35
CA MET A 1 -36.53 10.56 -13.11
C MET A 1 -36.50 9.11 -13.56
N PRO A 2 -35.42 8.62 -14.18
CA PRO A 2 -35.29 7.21 -14.54
C PRO A 2 -35.06 6.37 -13.29
N THR A 3 -35.58 5.14 -13.28
CA THR A 3 -35.38 4.15 -12.21
C THR A 3 -33.90 3.79 -12.05
N PRO A 4 -33.38 3.57 -10.83
CA PRO A 4 -32.02 3.12 -10.64
C PRO A 4 -31.82 1.74 -11.29
N ARG A 5 -30.70 1.58 -12.01
CA ARG A 5 -30.29 0.30 -12.59
C ARG A 5 -29.95 -0.69 -11.47
N ALA A 6 -30.41 -1.93 -11.61
CA ALA A 6 -29.98 -3.04 -10.77
C ALA A 6 -28.46 -3.24 -10.89
N SER A 7 -27.81 -3.51 -9.76
CA SER A 7 -26.37 -3.81 -9.70
C SER A 7 -26.04 -5.05 -10.53
N VAL A 8 -24.92 -5.02 -11.25
CA VAL A 8 -24.50 -6.01 -12.27
C VAL A 8 -24.05 -7.35 -11.65
N GLU A 9 -24.17 -7.54 -10.34
CA GLU A 9 -23.72 -8.75 -9.65
C GLU A 9 -24.84 -9.67 -9.13
N ASP A 10 -26.12 -9.31 -9.32
CA ASP A 10 -27.23 -10.21 -8.97
C ASP A 10 -27.64 -11.05 -10.18
N SER A 11 -26.73 -11.92 -10.64
CA SER A 11 -27.12 -13.01 -11.53
C SER A 11 -27.94 -13.99 -10.69
N GLY A 12 -29.26 -13.97 -10.83
CA GLY A 12 -30.26 -14.74 -10.04
C GLY A 12 -30.15 -16.27 -10.15
N LEU A 13 -28.95 -16.82 -10.07
CA LEU A 13 -28.64 -18.24 -10.01
C LEU A 13 -28.46 -18.63 -8.54
N ARG A 14 -29.19 -19.66 -8.13
CA ARG A 14 -29.04 -20.26 -6.80
C ARG A 14 -27.63 -20.85 -6.65
N LEU A 15 -27.01 -20.61 -5.49
CA LEU A 15 -25.77 -21.28 -5.07
C LEU A 15 -25.94 -22.82 -5.13
N PRO A 16 -24.95 -23.59 -5.63
CA PRO A 16 -25.02 -25.04 -5.62
C PRO A 16 -24.93 -25.58 -4.19
N GLY A 17 -25.87 -26.43 -3.79
CA GLY A 17 -25.82 -27.16 -2.52
C GLY A 17 -24.79 -28.29 -2.54
N PRO A 18 -24.33 -28.76 -1.36
CA PRO A 18 -23.32 -29.80 -1.25
C PRO A 18 -23.87 -31.17 -1.67
N VAL A 19 -23.02 -31.95 -2.35
CA VAL A 19 -23.33 -33.29 -2.88
C VAL A 19 -23.04 -34.34 -1.80
N GLY A 20 -24.04 -35.15 -1.45
CA GLY A 20 -23.89 -36.33 -0.59
C GLY A 20 -25.16 -37.20 -0.62
N GLN A 21 -24.98 -38.48 -0.97
CA GLN A 21 -26.04 -39.47 -1.25
C GLN A 21 -26.68 -40.12 0.01
N ALA A 22 -28.02 -40.16 0.00
CA ALA A 22 -28.98 -41.23 0.40
C ALA A 22 -29.07 -41.76 1.88
N PRO A 23 -30.17 -42.45 2.31
CA PRO A 23 -31.45 -42.75 1.64
C PRO A 23 -32.73 -42.34 2.43
N ALA A 24 -33.88 -42.68 1.82
CA ALA A 24 -35.26 -42.34 2.16
C ALA A 24 -35.74 -42.69 3.58
N SER A 25 -36.63 -41.86 4.12
CA SER A 25 -37.72 -42.30 5.00
C SER A 25 -38.95 -41.42 4.86
N SER A 26 -40.10 -42.08 4.92
CA SER A 26 -41.43 -41.64 4.55
C SER A 26 -42.11 -40.85 5.66
N GLY A 27 -42.90 -39.85 5.26
CA GLY A 27 -44.13 -39.44 5.94
C GLY A 27 -43.96 -38.59 7.20
N LEU A 28 -44.50 -37.36 7.15
CA LEU A 28 -45.54 -36.88 8.06
C LEU A 28 -45.95 -35.46 7.64
N SER A 29 -47.20 -35.35 7.23
CA SER A 29 -47.91 -34.10 6.99
C SER A 29 -48.06 -33.31 8.29
N GLY A 30 -47.80 -32.00 8.25
CA GLY A 30 -48.03 -31.03 9.33
C GLY A 30 -47.69 -29.61 8.84
N PRO A 31 -48.41 -28.57 9.30
CA PRO A 31 -49.19 -27.69 8.43
C PRO A 31 -48.39 -26.57 7.76
N ALA A 32 -48.96 -26.09 6.66
CA ALA A 32 -48.54 -24.90 5.93
C ALA A 32 -48.23 -23.73 6.88
N GLY A 33 -46.98 -23.30 6.87
CA GLY A 33 -46.54 -22.04 7.46
C GLY A 33 -47.39 -20.92 6.89
N HIS A 34 -47.99 -20.16 7.79
CA HIS A 34 -48.87 -19.03 7.49
C HIS A 34 -48.22 -18.11 6.45
N ALA A 35 -48.91 -17.95 5.32
CA ALA A 35 -48.76 -16.77 4.49
C ALA A 35 -49.01 -15.53 5.38
N PRO A 36 -48.24 -14.44 5.26
CA PRO A 36 -48.58 -13.21 5.95
C PRO A 36 -49.93 -12.75 5.41
N ALA A 37 -50.88 -12.50 6.30
CA ALA A 37 -52.21 -12.02 5.98
C ALA A 37 -52.10 -10.64 5.31
N SER A 38 -52.08 -10.61 3.98
CA SER A 38 -52.27 -9.41 3.16
C SER A 38 -53.76 -9.15 3.01
N SER A 39 -54.41 -8.64 4.08
CA SER A 39 -55.67 -7.90 3.98
C SER A 39 -56.10 -7.41 5.36
N GLY A 40 -56.14 -6.09 5.55
CA GLY A 40 -56.92 -5.55 6.67
C GLY A 40 -56.60 -4.15 7.15
N LEU A 41 -55.59 -3.45 6.64
CA LEU A 41 -55.49 -2.03 6.95
C LEU A 41 -56.59 -1.29 6.21
N SER A 42 -57.50 -0.67 6.97
CA SER A 42 -58.57 0.11 6.38
C SER A 42 -57.99 1.24 5.54
N HIS A 43 -58.73 1.68 4.52
CA HIS A 43 -58.37 2.84 3.70
C HIS A 43 -57.99 4.07 4.55
N GLY A 44 -58.69 4.31 5.67
CA GLY A 44 -58.37 5.41 6.58
C GLY A 44 -56.99 5.29 7.24
N VAL A 45 -56.56 4.07 7.59
CA VAL A 45 -55.23 3.82 8.15
C VAL A 45 -54.16 4.01 7.08
N LEU A 46 -54.37 3.45 5.88
CA LEU A 46 -53.43 3.60 4.75
C LEU A 46 -53.28 5.06 4.32
N LYS A 47 -54.39 5.81 4.30
CA LYS A 47 -54.39 7.25 4.06
C LYS A 47 -53.61 8.03 5.13
N SER A 48 -53.70 7.62 6.40
CA SER A 48 -52.93 8.26 7.49
C SER A 48 -51.42 8.01 7.39
N LEU A 49 -51.01 6.90 6.78
CA LEU A 49 -49.60 6.54 6.59
C LEU A 49 -48.93 7.30 5.44
N LEU A 50 -49.68 7.98 4.56
CA LEU A 50 -49.12 8.66 3.38
C LEU A 50 -48.03 9.68 3.71
N GLY A 51 -48.17 10.41 4.83
CA GLY A 51 -47.15 11.36 5.29
C GLY A 51 -45.86 10.68 5.75
N ALA A 52 -45.97 9.60 6.54
CA ALA A 52 -44.82 8.82 7.00
C ALA A 52 -44.14 8.09 5.83
N TRP A 53 -44.92 7.57 4.89
CA TRP A 53 -44.44 6.95 3.66
C TRP A 53 -43.71 7.95 2.76
N ALA A 54 -44.23 9.18 2.61
CA ALA A 54 -43.57 10.24 1.86
C ALA A 54 -42.21 10.65 2.45
N LEU A 55 -42.03 10.48 3.76
CA LEU A 55 -40.77 10.72 4.49
C LEU A 55 -39.86 9.49 4.61
N ALA A 56 -40.21 8.36 3.97
CA ALA A 56 -39.51 7.08 4.11
C ALA A 56 -39.36 6.60 5.58
N ALA A 57 -40.35 6.92 6.42
CA ALA A 57 -40.36 6.60 7.85
C ALA A 57 -41.23 5.37 8.20
N CYS A 58 -41.87 4.74 7.20
CA CYS A 58 -42.64 3.50 7.38
C CYS A 58 -41.73 2.27 7.51
N SER A 59 -42.20 1.26 8.24
CA SER A 59 -41.61 -0.09 8.18
C SER A 59 -41.74 -0.71 6.78
N ALA A 60 -40.99 -1.78 6.50
CA ALA A 60 -41.08 -2.49 5.21
C ALA A 60 -42.50 -3.02 4.92
N ALA A 61 -43.21 -3.51 5.95
CA ALA A 61 -44.57 -4.04 5.81
C ALA A 61 -45.61 -2.92 5.53
N GLU A 62 -45.49 -1.79 6.21
CA GLU A 62 -46.35 -0.62 5.97
C GLU A 62 -46.09 0.00 4.59
N THR A 63 -44.83 0.02 4.15
CA THR A 63 -44.44 0.52 2.83
C THR A 63 -45.08 -0.31 1.72
N ALA A 64 -45.00 -1.65 1.81
CA ALA A 64 -45.64 -2.55 0.85
C ALA A 64 -47.16 -2.37 0.82
N ALA A 65 -47.81 -2.27 1.99
CA ALA A 65 -49.25 -2.07 2.09
C ALA A 65 -49.73 -0.71 1.54
N VAL A 66 -48.95 0.35 1.74
CA VAL A 66 -49.24 1.67 1.14
C VAL A 66 -49.05 1.61 -0.37
N GLU A 67 -47.95 1.05 -0.88
CA GLU A 67 -47.68 0.96 -2.32
C GLU A 67 -48.74 0.17 -3.09
N GLU A 68 -49.19 -0.96 -2.53
CA GLU A 68 -50.32 -1.73 -3.07
C GLU A 68 -51.59 -0.85 -3.11
N HIS A 69 -51.89 -0.13 -2.02
CA HIS A 69 -53.05 0.76 -1.97
C HIS A 69 -52.99 1.92 -2.97
N LEU A 70 -51.81 2.49 -3.22
CA LEU A 70 -51.63 3.57 -4.20
C LEU A 70 -51.91 3.09 -5.64
N GLY A 71 -51.72 1.80 -5.93
CA GLY A 71 -52.10 1.20 -7.21
C GLY A 71 -53.61 1.18 -7.43
N ASP A 72 -54.39 1.01 -6.35
CA ASP A 72 -55.85 0.83 -6.42
C ASP A 72 -56.65 2.10 -6.11
N CYS A 73 -56.03 3.14 -5.52
CA CYS A 73 -56.71 4.36 -5.10
C CYS A 73 -56.07 5.64 -5.67
N GLY A 74 -56.64 6.15 -6.77
CA GLY A 74 -56.16 7.38 -7.44
C GLY A 74 -56.09 8.62 -6.52
N GLY A 75 -57.05 8.78 -5.61
CA GLY A 75 -57.05 9.91 -4.66
C GLY A 75 -55.89 9.87 -3.66
N CYS A 76 -55.50 8.68 -3.21
CA CYS A 76 -54.32 8.51 -2.34
C CYS A 76 -53.03 8.61 -3.14
N ALA A 77 -52.98 8.14 -4.39
CA ALA A 77 -51.84 8.34 -5.28
C ALA A 77 -51.56 9.83 -5.54
N ASP A 78 -52.61 10.62 -5.80
CA ASP A 78 -52.48 12.07 -5.99
C ASP A 78 -51.98 12.78 -4.73
N GLU A 79 -52.49 12.39 -3.57
CA GLU A 79 -52.05 12.94 -2.28
C GLU A 79 -50.61 12.53 -1.96
N ALA A 80 -50.25 11.27 -2.18
CA ALA A 80 -48.90 10.77 -1.99
C ALA A 80 -47.88 11.50 -2.88
N ARG A 81 -48.25 11.81 -4.13
CA ARG A 81 -47.43 12.63 -5.04
C ARG A 81 -47.25 14.05 -4.51
N ARG A 82 -48.34 14.72 -4.08
CA ARG A 82 -48.26 16.06 -3.47
C ARG A 82 -47.39 16.08 -2.22
N LEU A 83 -47.52 15.07 -1.36
CA LEU A 83 -46.71 14.96 -0.15
C LEU A 83 -45.24 14.75 -0.49
N ARG A 84 -44.89 13.93 -1.48
CA ARG A 84 -43.49 13.78 -1.94
C ARG A 84 -42.92 15.07 -2.53
N GLU A 85 -43.72 15.82 -3.30
CA GLU A 85 -43.34 17.15 -3.79
C GLU A 85 -43.08 18.12 -2.64
N ALA A 86 -43.93 18.11 -1.61
CA ALA A 86 -43.78 18.95 -0.42
C ALA A 86 -42.57 18.56 0.44
N VAL A 87 -42.26 17.25 0.58
CA VAL A 87 -41.06 16.77 1.28
C VAL A 87 -39.79 17.31 0.61
N GLY A 88 -39.77 17.40 -0.73
CA GLY A 88 -38.68 18.01 -1.48
C GLY A 88 -38.45 19.50 -1.18
N LEU A 89 -39.48 20.22 -0.70
CA LEU A 89 -39.38 21.62 -0.29
C LEU A 89 -38.94 21.78 1.18
N LEU A 90 -39.14 20.74 2.00
CA LEU A 90 -38.73 20.71 3.41
C LEU A 90 -37.28 20.26 3.59
N HIS A 91 -36.75 19.51 2.62
CA HIS A 91 -35.38 19.03 2.66
C HIS A 91 -34.43 20.14 2.21
N GLN A 92 -33.54 20.59 3.10
CA GLN A 92 -32.39 21.38 2.66
C GLN A 92 -31.55 20.49 1.72
N PRO A 93 -30.99 21.02 0.62
CA PRO A 93 -30.09 20.24 -0.21
C PRO A 93 -28.89 19.83 0.63
N GLU A 94 -28.88 18.57 1.06
CA GLU A 94 -27.70 17.97 1.69
C GLU A 94 -26.60 17.87 0.63
N SER A 95 -25.36 18.16 1.04
CA SER A 95 -24.22 17.97 0.14
C SER A 95 -24.13 16.49 -0.26
N LEU A 96 -23.96 16.23 -1.55
CA LEU A 96 -23.63 14.90 -2.07
C LEU A 96 -22.19 14.48 -1.72
N ASP A 97 -21.42 15.38 -1.10
CA ASP A 97 -20.08 15.08 -0.61
C ASP A 97 -20.16 14.12 0.58
N LEU A 98 -19.96 12.85 0.29
CA LEU A 98 -19.78 11.83 1.31
C LEU A 98 -18.56 12.21 2.15
N ASN A 99 -18.70 12.06 3.48
CA ASN A 99 -17.56 12.18 4.39
C ASN A 99 -16.41 11.28 3.87
N PRO A 100 -15.19 11.81 3.61
CA PRO A 100 -14.08 11.01 3.07
C PRO A 100 -13.74 9.78 3.93
N ALA A 101 -14.01 9.82 5.24
CA ALA A 101 -13.82 8.69 6.14
C ALA A 101 -14.95 7.64 6.08
N LEU A 102 -16.04 7.87 5.35
CA LEU A 102 -17.16 6.94 5.22
C LEU A 102 -16.69 5.59 4.66
N ARG A 103 -15.94 5.59 3.55
CA ARG A 103 -15.43 4.36 2.95
C ARG A 103 -14.61 3.55 3.96
N THR A 104 -13.66 4.19 4.64
CA THR A 104 -12.81 3.55 5.65
C THR A 104 -13.64 3.00 6.82
N ARG A 105 -14.63 3.75 7.32
CA ARG A 105 -15.52 3.28 8.40
C ARG A 105 -16.37 2.09 7.96
N VAL A 106 -16.93 2.12 6.75
CA VAL A 106 -17.73 1.03 6.19
C VAL A 106 -16.89 -0.21 6.02
N LEU A 107 -15.71 -0.11 5.38
CA LEU A 107 -14.79 -1.24 5.21
C LEU A 107 -14.34 -1.81 6.56
N LYS A 108 -13.99 -0.95 7.53
CA LYS A 108 -13.65 -1.39 8.90
C LYS A 108 -14.79 -2.15 9.56
N ASN A 109 -16.03 -1.68 9.43
CA ASN A 109 -17.22 -2.36 9.98
C ASN A 109 -17.46 -3.71 9.28
N CYS A 110 -17.35 -3.75 7.94
CA CYS A 110 -17.47 -5.00 7.19
C CYS A 110 -16.42 -6.03 7.61
N LEU A 111 -15.15 -5.61 7.74
CA LEU A 111 -14.05 -6.49 8.15
C LEU A 111 -14.15 -6.90 9.63
N SER A 112 -14.71 -6.07 10.51
CA SER A 112 -14.95 -6.46 11.90
C SER A 112 -16.07 -7.48 12.03
N ARG A 113 -17.06 -7.45 11.13
CA ARG A 113 -18.15 -8.45 11.08
C ARG A 113 -17.72 -9.74 10.42
N ARG A 114 -16.89 -9.66 9.38
CA ARG A 114 -16.36 -10.80 8.63
C ARG A 114 -14.85 -10.67 8.47
N PRO A 115 -14.06 -11.11 9.48
CA PRO A 115 -12.61 -11.06 9.39
C PRO A 115 -12.09 -11.93 8.23
N PRO A 116 -10.97 -11.56 7.61
CA PRO A 116 -10.34 -12.39 6.61
C PRO A 116 -9.94 -13.73 7.23
N ARG A 117 -10.21 -14.84 6.53
CA ARG A 117 -9.84 -16.17 7.00
C ARG A 117 -8.33 -16.32 7.20
N ILE A 118 -7.56 -15.64 6.34
CA ILE A 118 -6.11 -15.58 6.38
C ILE A 118 -5.74 -14.10 6.28
N PRO A 119 -5.40 -13.43 7.39
CA PRO A 119 -5.01 -12.03 7.37
C PRO A 119 -3.59 -11.86 6.79
N VAL A 120 -3.36 -10.74 6.12
CA VAL A 120 -2.01 -10.30 5.77
C VAL A 120 -1.27 -9.91 7.06
N PRO A 121 -0.05 -10.41 7.30
CA PRO A 121 0.72 -10.04 8.48
C PRO A 121 1.00 -8.53 8.53
N ASP A 122 0.99 -7.95 9.72
CA ASP A 122 1.14 -6.50 9.88
C ASP A 122 2.41 -5.95 9.21
N TRP A 123 3.52 -6.68 9.27
CA TRP A 123 4.80 -6.29 8.67
C TRP A 123 4.80 -6.32 7.14
N ALA A 124 3.89 -7.06 6.51
CA ALA A 124 3.72 -7.14 5.05
C ALA A 124 2.67 -6.16 4.51
N LEU A 125 1.87 -5.52 5.38
CA LEU A 125 0.82 -4.56 4.98
C LEU A 125 1.34 -3.39 4.12
N PRO A 126 2.54 -2.81 4.35
CA PRO A 126 3.06 -1.77 3.47
C PRO A 126 3.25 -2.27 2.04
N TYR A 127 3.83 -3.46 1.85
CA TYR A 127 4.04 -4.02 0.51
C TYR A 127 2.71 -4.32 -0.21
N ASP A 128 1.75 -4.95 0.48
CA ASP A 128 0.40 -5.20 -0.04
C ASP A 128 -0.30 -3.90 -0.46
N ALA A 129 -0.21 -2.86 0.38
CA ALA A 129 -0.82 -1.57 0.09
C ALA A 129 -0.18 -0.86 -1.11
N GLU A 130 1.16 -0.75 -1.16
CA GLU A 130 1.82 0.01 -2.23
C GLU A 130 1.74 -0.72 -3.58
N THR A 131 1.82 -2.06 -3.60
CA THR A 131 1.60 -2.83 -4.84
C THR A 131 0.16 -2.72 -5.35
N ALA A 132 -0.84 -2.74 -4.45
CA ALA A 132 -2.24 -2.52 -4.84
C ALA A 132 -2.49 -1.11 -5.37
N ARG A 133 -1.85 -0.09 -4.78
CA ARG A 133 -1.95 1.31 -5.26
C ARG A 133 -1.32 1.49 -6.63
N LEU A 134 -0.14 0.89 -6.86
CA LEU A 134 0.50 0.91 -8.17
C LEU A 134 -0.33 0.14 -9.20
N ASP A 135 -0.88 -1.03 -8.87
CA ASP A 135 -1.74 -1.78 -9.80
C ASP A 135 -3.01 -1.00 -10.18
N ALA A 136 -3.58 -0.23 -9.24
CA ALA A 136 -4.70 0.67 -9.52
C ALA A 136 -4.31 1.79 -10.49
N LEU A 137 -3.14 2.41 -10.32
CA LEU A 137 -2.62 3.40 -11.28
C LEU A 137 -2.45 2.78 -12.68
N LEU A 138 -1.83 1.60 -12.76
CA LEU A 138 -1.56 0.91 -14.03
C LEU A 138 -2.83 0.37 -14.71
N GLN A 139 -3.94 0.25 -13.98
CA GLN A 139 -5.19 -0.30 -14.53
C GLN A 139 -5.75 0.58 -15.66
N ASP A 140 -5.61 1.89 -15.53
CA ASP A 140 -6.20 2.86 -16.43
C ASP A 140 -5.29 3.23 -17.63
N PHE A 141 -4.08 2.66 -17.69
CA PHE A 141 -3.11 2.97 -18.75
C PHE A 141 -3.50 2.36 -20.09
N GLY A 142 -3.42 3.16 -21.15
CA GLY A 142 -3.38 2.73 -22.54
C GLY A 142 -1.95 2.38 -22.99
N ASP A 143 -1.80 1.94 -24.24
CA ASP A 143 -0.50 1.46 -24.74
C ASP A 143 0.58 2.55 -24.78
N ALA A 144 0.19 3.83 -24.94
CA ALA A 144 1.13 4.94 -24.99
C ALA A 144 1.77 5.20 -23.61
N GLU A 145 0.99 5.16 -22.53
CA GLU A 145 1.49 5.38 -21.17
C GLU A 145 2.55 4.35 -20.77
N TRP A 146 2.43 3.10 -21.21
CA TRP A 146 3.44 2.06 -20.97
C TRP A 146 4.83 2.39 -21.55
N HIS A 147 4.89 3.26 -22.55
CA HIS A 147 6.11 3.71 -23.20
C HIS A 147 6.54 5.12 -22.76
N ALA A 148 5.80 5.75 -21.83
CA ALA A 148 6.17 7.05 -21.30
C ALA A 148 7.58 6.98 -20.67
N PRO A 149 8.46 7.97 -20.96
CA PRO A 149 9.85 7.93 -20.51
C PRO A 149 9.94 8.19 -19.01
N VAL A 150 10.63 7.30 -18.30
CA VAL A 150 10.94 7.43 -16.87
C VAL A 150 12.46 7.46 -16.68
N ARG A 151 12.92 8.13 -15.63
CA ARG A 151 14.33 8.09 -15.21
C ARG A 151 14.40 7.50 -13.81
N LEU A 152 14.93 6.29 -13.70
CA LEU A 152 15.34 5.75 -12.42
C LEU A 152 16.50 6.59 -11.88
N ARG A 153 16.46 6.94 -10.60
CA ARG A 153 17.47 7.76 -9.92
C ARG A 153 17.97 7.01 -8.69
N TRP A 154 19.27 7.14 -8.43
CA TRP A 154 19.90 6.66 -7.21
C TRP A 154 21.17 7.48 -6.98
N PHE A 155 21.85 7.24 -5.87
CA PHE A 155 23.06 7.94 -5.47
C PHE A 155 24.22 6.95 -5.35
N ASP A 156 25.29 7.20 -6.11
CA ASP A 156 26.47 6.34 -6.16
C ASP A 156 27.74 7.18 -6.30
N ASP A 157 28.84 6.75 -5.68
CA ASP A 157 30.13 7.46 -5.64
C ASP A 157 29.99 8.98 -5.36
N ASP A 158 29.19 9.31 -4.34
CA ASP A 158 28.88 10.69 -3.92
C ASP A 158 28.23 11.57 -5.00
N ARG A 159 27.54 10.95 -5.97
CA ARG A 159 26.90 11.65 -7.08
C ARG A 159 25.50 11.10 -7.39
N PRO A 160 24.55 11.98 -7.75
CA PRO A 160 23.29 11.56 -8.36
C PRO A 160 23.56 10.81 -9.66
N THR A 161 23.03 9.61 -9.77
CA THR A 161 23.13 8.73 -10.93
C THR A 161 21.72 8.38 -11.40
N GLY A 162 21.58 7.94 -12.64
CA GLY A 162 20.28 7.50 -13.13
C GLY A 162 20.30 6.79 -14.46
N ARG A 163 19.20 6.11 -14.75
CA ARG A 163 18.99 5.31 -15.96
C ARG A 163 17.68 5.69 -16.61
N ARG A 164 17.71 5.98 -17.92
CA ARG A 164 16.49 6.19 -18.70
C ARG A 164 15.84 4.87 -19.02
N THR A 165 14.54 4.81 -18.85
CA THR A 165 13.70 3.64 -19.15
C THR A 165 12.29 4.11 -19.53
N THR A 166 11.32 3.19 -19.56
CA THR A 166 9.89 3.49 -19.73
C THR A 166 9.10 3.01 -18.52
N VAL A 167 7.83 3.37 -18.40
CA VAL A 167 6.91 2.79 -17.41
C VAL A 167 6.98 1.26 -17.39
N ALA A 168 6.90 0.60 -18.56
CA ALA A 168 7.03 -0.84 -18.64
C ALA A 168 8.42 -1.34 -18.16
N GLY A 169 9.48 -0.57 -18.42
CA GLY A 169 10.81 -0.86 -17.92
C GLY A 169 10.95 -0.74 -16.40
N VAL A 170 10.22 0.19 -15.76
CA VAL A 170 10.13 0.30 -14.28
C VAL A 170 9.40 -0.90 -13.70
N ILE A 171 8.27 -1.33 -14.29
CA ILE A 171 7.56 -2.52 -13.82
C ILE A 171 8.40 -3.79 -14.01
N ALA A 172 9.14 -3.89 -15.11
CA ALA A 172 10.13 -4.94 -15.31
C ALA A 172 11.24 -4.94 -14.25
N HIS A 173 11.73 -3.76 -13.86
CA HIS A 173 12.68 -3.60 -12.75
C HIS A 173 12.07 -4.11 -11.43
N LEU A 174 10.88 -3.64 -11.06
CA LEU A 174 10.19 -4.09 -9.83
C LEU A 174 9.99 -5.61 -9.81
N LEU A 175 9.48 -6.19 -10.90
CA LEU A 175 9.33 -7.65 -11.06
C LEU A 175 10.66 -8.38 -10.86
N SER A 176 11.73 -7.87 -11.46
CA SER A 176 13.05 -8.49 -11.39
C SER A 176 13.60 -8.50 -9.97
N VAL A 177 13.50 -7.39 -9.26
CA VAL A 177 14.07 -7.24 -7.91
C VAL A 177 13.19 -7.90 -6.85
N ASP A 178 11.86 -7.85 -6.97
CA ASP A 178 10.94 -8.60 -6.09
C ASP A 178 11.16 -10.12 -6.19
N GLY A 179 11.74 -10.59 -7.29
CA GLY A 179 12.24 -11.96 -7.45
C GLY A 179 13.26 -12.39 -6.37
N LEU A 180 13.98 -11.47 -5.73
CA LEU A 180 14.85 -11.78 -4.58
C LEU A 180 14.03 -12.34 -3.41
N VAL A 181 12.90 -11.71 -3.12
CA VAL A 181 11.99 -12.19 -2.08
C VAL A 181 11.28 -13.46 -2.52
N ALA A 182 10.88 -13.55 -3.79
CA ALA A 182 10.23 -14.73 -4.34
C ALA A 182 11.11 -15.98 -4.18
N THR A 183 12.37 -15.90 -4.60
CA THR A 183 13.33 -17.00 -4.49
C THR A 183 13.64 -17.38 -3.05
N ALA A 184 13.79 -16.40 -2.13
CA ALA A 184 13.96 -16.68 -0.71
C ALA A 184 12.76 -17.43 -0.11
N LEU A 185 11.55 -17.14 -0.58
CA LEU A 185 10.32 -17.83 -0.19
C LEU A 185 10.09 -19.17 -0.92
N GLY A 186 11.01 -19.60 -1.79
CA GLY A 186 10.89 -20.82 -2.57
C GLY A 186 9.88 -20.75 -3.72
N LEU A 187 9.52 -19.55 -4.16
CA LEU A 187 8.72 -19.30 -5.35
C LEU A 187 9.61 -19.25 -6.61
N GLU A 188 8.97 -19.29 -7.77
CA GLU A 188 9.65 -19.19 -9.06
C GLU A 188 10.37 -17.83 -9.25
N ASP A 189 11.59 -17.87 -9.78
CA ASP A 189 12.32 -16.66 -10.17
C ASP A 189 11.76 -16.13 -11.50
N PRO A 190 11.32 -14.86 -11.59
CA PRO A 190 10.85 -14.27 -12.84
C PRO A 190 11.96 -14.06 -13.89
N LEU A 191 13.24 -14.15 -13.52
CA LEU A 191 14.34 -14.08 -14.47
C LEU A 191 14.44 -15.38 -15.29
N PRO A 192 14.60 -15.29 -16.62
CA PRO A 192 14.82 -16.47 -17.45
C PRO A 192 16.12 -17.17 -17.05
N ALA A 193 16.10 -18.50 -17.01
CA ALA A 193 17.30 -19.31 -16.74
C ALA A 193 18.36 -19.15 -17.84
N ALA A 194 19.24 -18.16 -17.71
CA ALA A 194 20.43 -18.03 -18.54
C ALA A 194 21.54 -19.03 -18.12
N PRO A 195 22.23 -19.69 -19.05
CA PRO A 195 23.46 -20.42 -18.75
C PRO A 195 24.58 -19.44 -18.38
N GLY A 196 25.28 -19.66 -17.25
CA GLY A 196 26.45 -18.86 -16.86
C GLY A 196 26.17 -17.66 -15.96
N HIS A 197 25.13 -17.71 -15.11
CA HIS A 197 24.93 -16.75 -14.02
C HIS A 197 26.10 -16.78 -13.02
N GLY A 198 27.16 -16.01 -13.31
CA GLY A 198 28.16 -15.66 -12.33
C GLY A 198 27.60 -14.71 -11.27
N ASP A 199 28.40 -14.44 -10.23
CA ASP A 199 28.05 -13.64 -9.05
C ASP A 199 27.47 -12.23 -9.35
N GLY A 200 27.63 -11.71 -10.58
CA GLY A 200 27.14 -10.39 -11.01
C GLY A 200 25.63 -10.25 -11.27
N VAL A 201 24.82 -11.31 -11.18
CA VAL A 201 23.34 -11.25 -11.34
C VAL A 201 22.61 -11.32 -9.98
N THR A 202 23.34 -11.31 -8.87
CA THR A 202 22.78 -11.60 -7.54
C THR A 202 22.06 -10.41 -6.90
N GLY A 203 22.40 -9.17 -7.26
CA GLY A 203 21.82 -7.96 -6.69
C GLY A 203 20.79 -7.24 -7.57
N PRO A 204 20.04 -6.25 -7.02
CA PRO A 204 18.99 -5.51 -7.71
C PRO A 204 19.38 -4.99 -9.12
N ALA A 205 20.51 -4.29 -9.22
CA ALA A 205 21.03 -3.76 -10.48
C ALA A 205 21.32 -4.87 -11.52
N GLY A 206 21.99 -5.95 -11.09
CA GLY A 206 22.34 -7.08 -11.94
C GLY A 206 21.12 -7.81 -12.49
N ARG A 207 20.09 -7.99 -11.65
CA ARG A 207 18.81 -8.61 -12.02
C ARG A 207 18.04 -7.75 -13.02
N THR A 208 17.96 -6.45 -12.78
CA THR A 208 17.32 -5.48 -13.68
C THR A 208 17.97 -5.49 -15.06
N GLU A 209 19.29 -5.39 -15.13
CA GLU A 209 20.02 -5.43 -16.41
C GLU A 209 19.97 -6.80 -17.08
N ALA A 210 19.87 -7.91 -16.32
CA ALA A 210 19.64 -9.23 -16.90
C ALA A 210 18.27 -9.31 -17.59
N TYR A 211 17.20 -8.82 -16.94
CA TYR A 211 15.87 -8.81 -17.52
C TYR A 211 15.79 -7.96 -18.79
N TRP A 212 16.31 -6.73 -18.73
CA TRP A 212 16.29 -5.83 -19.88
C TRP A 212 17.11 -6.36 -21.06
N ARG A 213 18.26 -7.01 -20.82
CA ARG A 213 19.07 -7.64 -21.87
C ARG A 213 18.43 -8.89 -22.48
N ALA A 214 17.67 -9.65 -21.69
CA ALA A 214 16.99 -10.85 -22.19
C ALA A 214 15.84 -10.52 -23.16
N SER A 215 15.30 -9.30 -23.08
CA SER A 215 14.19 -8.85 -23.92
C SER A 215 14.69 -8.34 -25.28
N ARG A 216 14.26 -8.98 -26.38
CA ARG A 216 14.60 -8.54 -27.75
C ARG A 216 13.97 -7.19 -28.14
N PHE A 217 12.85 -6.87 -27.50
CA PHE A 217 12.13 -5.61 -27.66
C PHE A 217 11.97 -4.95 -26.29
N PRO A 218 11.82 -3.62 -26.21
CA PRO A 218 11.50 -2.96 -24.96
C PRO A 218 10.27 -3.59 -24.30
N PRO A 219 10.25 -3.71 -22.95
CA PRO A 219 9.07 -4.14 -22.23
C PRO A 219 7.84 -3.32 -22.61
N THR A 220 6.67 -3.97 -22.64
CA THR A 220 5.37 -3.35 -22.92
C THR A 220 4.40 -3.67 -21.79
N ARG A 221 3.11 -3.34 -21.94
CA ARG A 221 2.03 -3.69 -21.00
C ARG A 221 2.03 -5.16 -20.53
N THR A 222 2.59 -6.08 -21.31
CA THR A 222 2.64 -7.51 -20.99
C THR A 222 3.34 -7.81 -19.66
N VAL A 223 4.22 -6.93 -19.17
CA VAL A 223 4.89 -7.11 -17.86
C VAL A 223 3.97 -6.97 -16.66
N ARG A 224 2.80 -6.32 -16.80
CA ARG A 224 1.86 -6.10 -15.69
C ARG A 224 1.34 -7.42 -15.11
N GLY A 225 0.99 -8.37 -15.99
CA GLY A 225 0.43 -9.65 -15.58
C GLY A 225 1.37 -10.43 -14.64
N PRO A 226 2.60 -10.74 -15.09
CA PRO A 226 3.60 -11.42 -14.27
C PRO A 226 3.95 -10.66 -12.98
N TRP A 227 4.12 -9.33 -13.04
CA TRP A 227 4.41 -8.51 -11.87
C TRP A 227 3.29 -8.61 -10.81
N ARG A 228 2.03 -8.42 -11.24
CA ARG A 228 0.87 -8.50 -10.36
C ARG A 228 0.68 -9.89 -9.75
N GLU A 229 0.91 -10.94 -10.54
CA GLU A 229 0.86 -12.32 -10.07
C GLU A 229 1.95 -12.59 -9.02
N GLN A 230 3.18 -12.13 -9.25
CA GLN A 230 4.26 -12.26 -8.29
C GLN A 230 3.93 -11.54 -6.98
N SER A 231 3.50 -10.27 -7.01
CA SER A 231 3.14 -9.52 -5.79
C SER A 231 2.05 -10.23 -4.99
N HIS A 232 1.02 -10.78 -5.65
CA HIS A 232 0.01 -11.58 -4.98
C HIS A 232 0.55 -12.88 -4.39
N ASN A 233 1.44 -13.58 -5.09
CA ASN A 233 2.05 -14.81 -4.60
C ASN A 233 2.96 -14.56 -3.40
N LEU A 234 3.69 -13.44 -3.37
CA LEU A 234 4.48 -13.00 -2.22
C LEU A 234 3.58 -12.77 -1.01
N VAL A 235 2.56 -11.90 -1.12
CA VAL A 235 1.61 -11.60 -0.03
C VAL A 235 0.90 -12.85 0.46
N ARG A 236 0.44 -13.70 -0.46
CA ARG A 236 -0.21 -14.97 -0.14
C ARG A 236 0.73 -15.87 0.67
N THR A 237 1.95 -16.07 0.20
CA THR A 237 2.92 -16.98 0.83
C THR A 237 3.25 -16.52 2.25
N VAL A 238 3.56 -15.24 2.45
CA VAL A 238 3.88 -14.72 3.79
C VAL A 238 2.69 -14.78 4.74
N SER A 239 1.47 -14.69 4.22
CA SER A 239 0.24 -14.85 5.02
C SER A 239 0.02 -16.27 5.52
N PHE A 240 0.61 -17.28 4.87
CA PHE A 240 0.59 -18.67 5.32
C PHE A 240 1.79 -19.06 6.20
N THR A 241 2.94 -18.41 6.07
CA THR A 241 4.15 -18.73 6.86
C THR A 241 4.17 -18.08 8.25
N GLY A 242 3.43 -16.99 8.47
CA GLY A 242 3.29 -16.31 9.77
C GLY A 242 4.59 -15.66 10.29
N SER A 243 4.64 -15.28 11.57
CA SER A 243 5.78 -14.54 12.17
C SER A 243 7.10 -15.32 12.29
N HIS A 244 7.12 -16.62 12.01
CA HIS A 244 8.32 -17.46 12.16
C HIS A 244 9.36 -17.23 11.04
N ALA A 245 8.97 -16.53 9.96
CA ALA A 245 9.84 -16.26 8.82
C ALA A 245 10.71 -14.99 8.99
N GLY A 246 10.60 -14.26 10.10
CA GLY A 246 11.28 -12.97 10.28
C GLY A 246 12.81 -13.02 10.17
N GLY A 247 13.43 -14.15 10.52
CA GLY A 247 14.87 -14.35 10.41
C GLY A 247 15.35 -14.92 9.07
N LEU A 248 14.46 -15.20 8.11
CA LEU A 248 14.84 -15.73 6.81
C LEU A 248 15.65 -14.65 6.04
N PRO A 249 16.92 -14.92 5.69
CA PRO A 249 17.72 -13.94 4.95
C PRO A 249 17.27 -13.87 3.49
N VAL A 250 17.12 -12.64 2.99
CA VAL A 250 16.95 -12.31 1.56
C VAL A 250 18.24 -11.66 1.09
N ALA A 251 18.93 -12.31 0.14
CA ALA A 251 20.19 -11.79 -0.40
C ALA A 251 19.93 -10.66 -1.40
N TYR A 252 20.68 -9.56 -1.28
CA TYR A 252 20.66 -8.40 -2.17
C TYR A 252 21.96 -8.27 -2.98
N GLY A 253 22.75 -9.34 -3.05
CA GLY A 253 24.12 -9.33 -3.55
C GLY A 253 25.10 -9.16 -2.38
N ASP A 254 25.59 -7.94 -2.17
CA ASP A 254 26.66 -7.66 -1.18
C ASP A 254 26.19 -7.69 0.28
N PHE A 255 24.88 -7.70 0.51
CA PHE A 255 24.28 -7.77 1.84
C PHE A 255 23.02 -8.64 1.83
N ALA A 256 22.47 -8.89 3.01
CA ALA A 256 21.19 -9.55 3.17
C ALA A 256 20.30 -8.80 4.16
N LEU A 257 19.00 -8.79 3.90
CA LEU A 257 17.99 -8.29 4.81
C LEU A 257 17.17 -9.46 5.36
N PRO A 258 16.75 -9.43 6.64
CA PRO A 258 15.70 -10.31 7.12
C PRO A 258 14.42 -10.10 6.30
N LEU A 259 13.65 -11.16 6.04
CA LEU A 259 12.47 -11.13 5.17
C LEU A 259 11.49 -9.97 5.48
N HIS A 260 11.28 -9.67 6.76
CA HIS A 260 10.40 -8.57 7.15
C HIS A 260 10.93 -7.21 6.67
N ASP A 261 12.23 -6.97 6.85
CA ASP A 261 12.91 -5.75 6.40
C ASP A 261 12.99 -5.72 4.87
N ALA A 262 13.24 -6.87 4.23
CA ALA A 262 13.19 -6.97 2.77
C ALA A 262 11.81 -6.59 2.21
N MET A 263 10.71 -7.00 2.84
CA MET A 263 9.36 -6.63 2.39
C MET A 263 9.05 -5.14 2.63
N LEU A 264 9.58 -4.54 3.68
CA LEU A 264 9.50 -3.08 3.89
C LEU A 264 10.33 -2.31 2.85
N ASP A 265 11.53 -2.80 2.52
CA ASP A 265 12.36 -2.27 1.44
C ASP A 265 11.62 -2.34 0.10
N ARG A 266 11.05 -3.50 -0.25
CA ARG A 266 10.27 -3.64 -1.49
C ARG A 266 9.04 -2.72 -1.51
N ALA A 267 8.41 -2.47 -0.37
CA ALA A 267 7.30 -1.53 -0.27
C ALA A 267 7.74 -0.08 -0.53
N PHE A 268 8.90 0.32 0.01
CA PHE A 268 9.51 1.63 -0.24
C PHE A 268 9.83 1.81 -1.73
N GLU A 269 10.52 0.84 -2.33
CA GLU A 269 10.88 0.85 -3.75
C GLU A 269 9.63 0.88 -4.65
N CYS A 270 8.58 0.13 -4.31
CA CYS A 270 7.33 0.15 -5.05
C CYS A 270 6.66 1.53 -5.01
N TRP A 271 6.64 2.19 -3.85
CA TRP A 271 6.07 3.54 -3.73
C TRP A 271 6.89 4.59 -4.51
N VAL A 272 8.21 4.60 -4.34
CA VAL A 272 9.11 5.54 -5.04
C VAL A 272 8.93 5.42 -6.55
N HIS A 273 8.96 4.20 -7.08
CA HIS A 273 8.80 3.97 -8.51
C HIS A 273 7.37 4.18 -9.01
N ALA A 274 6.36 4.01 -8.16
CA ALA A 274 5.00 4.42 -8.50
C ALA A 274 4.90 5.95 -8.64
N ALA A 275 5.60 6.71 -7.79
CA ALA A 275 5.68 8.16 -7.91
C ALA A 275 6.43 8.59 -9.19
N ASP A 276 7.54 7.92 -9.54
CA ASP A 276 8.25 8.13 -10.81
C ASP A 276 7.34 7.93 -12.03
N ILE A 277 6.55 6.85 -12.01
CA ILE A 277 5.59 6.54 -13.08
C ILE A 277 4.50 7.61 -13.12
N ALA A 278 3.93 7.96 -11.96
CA ALA A 278 2.87 8.96 -11.88
C ALA A 278 3.33 10.33 -12.36
N GLU A 279 4.56 10.75 -12.04
CA GLU A 279 5.16 11.98 -12.56
C GLU A 279 5.26 11.94 -14.09
N ALA A 280 5.76 10.84 -14.65
CA ALA A 280 5.95 10.67 -16.09
C ALA A 280 4.64 10.70 -16.90
N VAL A 281 3.51 10.34 -16.29
CA VAL A 281 2.18 10.41 -16.92
C VAL A 281 1.30 11.55 -16.38
N HIS A 282 1.87 12.46 -15.58
CA HIS A 282 1.16 13.60 -14.97
C HIS A 282 -0.07 13.20 -14.14
N TYR A 283 0.05 12.11 -13.37
CA TYR A 283 -0.99 11.62 -12.46
C TYR A 283 -0.70 12.04 -11.01
N PRO A 284 -1.71 12.50 -10.23
CA PRO A 284 -1.52 12.82 -8.82
C PRO A 284 -1.31 11.55 -7.98
N TYR A 285 -0.20 11.47 -7.24
CA TYR A 285 0.12 10.31 -6.43
C TYR A 285 0.61 10.71 -5.03
N GLU A 286 -0.21 10.42 -4.04
CA GLU A 286 0.04 10.82 -2.64
C GLU A 286 1.11 9.94 -1.96
N PRO A 287 1.73 10.40 -0.86
CA PRO A 287 2.59 9.56 -0.03
C PRO A 287 1.85 8.33 0.57
N PRO A 288 2.58 7.33 1.08
CA PRO A 288 2.01 6.19 1.80
C PRO A 288 1.23 6.63 3.03
N ALA A 289 0.35 5.75 3.52
CA ALA A 289 -0.32 5.98 4.80
C ALA A 289 0.75 6.26 5.89
N PRO A 290 0.54 7.23 6.81
CA PRO A 290 1.60 7.68 7.72
C PRO A 290 2.27 6.56 8.54
N ARG A 291 1.48 5.56 8.96
CA ARG A 291 1.98 4.36 9.66
C ARG A 291 2.86 3.44 8.80
N HIS A 292 2.66 3.41 7.49
CA HIS A 292 3.48 2.63 6.55
C HIS A 292 4.76 3.41 6.26
N LEU A 293 4.64 4.72 6.00
CA LEU A 293 5.78 5.61 5.78
C LEU A 293 6.74 5.61 6.98
N ASN A 294 6.21 5.70 8.21
CA ASN A 294 7.02 5.63 9.43
C ASN A 294 7.83 4.32 9.54
N ARG A 295 7.28 3.18 9.11
CA ARG A 295 8.01 1.90 9.12
C ARG A 295 9.11 1.84 8.06
N MET A 296 8.91 2.48 6.91
CA MET A 296 9.94 2.59 5.88
C MET A 296 11.08 3.51 6.35
N ILE A 297 10.73 4.63 7.00
CA ILE A 297 11.69 5.55 7.63
C ILE A 297 12.46 4.84 8.75
N ASP A 298 11.79 4.08 9.61
CA ASP A 298 12.43 3.31 10.67
C ASP A 298 13.46 2.32 10.12
N LEU A 299 13.12 1.58 9.05
CA LEU A 299 14.06 0.69 8.39
C LEU A 299 15.29 1.46 7.90
N ALA A 300 15.09 2.55 7.15
CA ALA A 300 16.19 3.37 6.65
C ALA A 300 17.09 3.88 7.79
N ALA A 301 16.50 4.41 8.87
CA ALA A 301 17.21 4.89 10.05
C ALA A 301 18.03 3.77 10.73
N ARG A 302 17.47 2.55 10.85
CA ARG A 302 18.19 1.38 11.39
C ARG A 302 19.36 0.92 10.52
N LEU A 303 19.33 1.18 9.22
CA LEU A 303 20.41 0.82 8.30
C LEU A 303 21.57 1.84 8.32
N LEU A 304 21.33 3.09 8.70
CA LEU A 304 22.33 4.17 8.66
C LEU A 304 23.66 3.84 9.36
N PRO A 305 23.70 3.23 10.57
CA PRO A 305 24.98 2.90 11.22
C PRO A 305 25.85 1.94 10.40
N VAL A 306 25.23 0.98 9.70
CA VAL A 306 25.93 0.04 8.82
C VAL A 306 26.43 0.77 7.58
N VAL A 307 25.59 1.59 6.94
CA VAL A 307 25.96 2.36 5.75
C VAL A 307 27.09 3.36 6.05
N LEU A 308 27.06 4.03 7.21
CA LEU A 308 28.15 4.89 7.68
C LEU A 308 29.46 4.12 7.83
N ALA A 309 29.41 2.88 8.33
CA ALA A 309 30.59 2.03 8.44
C ALA A 309 31.14 1.64 7.06
N GLU A 310 30.27 1.29 6.12
CA GLU A 310 30.68 0.96 4.74
C GLU A 310 31.29 2.16 4.01
N ARG A 311 30.65 3.34 4.10
CA ARG A 311 31.18 4.56 3.50
C ARG A 311 32.57 4.92 4.03
N ARG A 312 32.82 4.72 5.33
CA ARG A 312 34.15 4.88 5.93
C ARG A 312 35.15 3.86 5.40
N ARG A 313 34.76 2.58 5.26
CA ARG A 313 35.62 1.54 4.66
C ARG A 313 35.98 1.85 3.21
N ALA A 314 35.03 2.40 2.45
CA ALA A 314 35.23 2.81 1.06
C ALA A 314 36.01 4.14 0.91
N GLY A 315 36.34 4.83 2.01
CA GLY A 315 37.01 6.13 1.97
C GLY A 315 36.12 7.31 1.56
N LEU A 316 34.80 7.10 1.46
CA LEU A 316 33.79 8.12 1.11
C LEU A 316 33.34 8.96 2.32
N SER A 317 33.74 8.56 3.52
CA SER A 317 33.56 9.33 4.75
C SER A 317 34.89 9.28 5.51
N ALA A 318 35.64 10.38 5.48
CA ALA A 318 36.84 10.52 6.27
C ALA A 318 36.45 11.03 7.67
N PRO A 319 37.02 10.50 8.76
CA PRO A 319 36.84 11.05 10.11
C PRO A 319 37.32 12.51 10.28
N GLY A 320 37.89 13.12 9.22
CA GLY A 320 38.65 14.36 9.29
C GLY A 320 39.83 14.21 10.24
N ASP A 321 40.12 15.24 11.02
CA ASP A 321 41.16 15.25 12.06
C ASP A 321 40.74 14.48 13.35
N ARG A 322 39.54 13.89 13.39
CA ARG A 322 39.00 13.27 14.60
C ARG A 322 39.22 11.77 14.58
N THR A 323 39.70 11.22 15.69
CA THR A 323 39.70 9.77 15.92
C THR A 323 38.27 9.27 16.16
N PRO A 324 37.81 8.20 15.48
CA PRO A 324 36.51 7.59 15.78
C PRO A 324 36.40 7.21 17.26
N HIS A 325 35.30 7.58 17.92
CA HIS A 325 35.05 7.20 19.31
C HIS A 325 34.47 5.78 19.36
N LEU A 326 35.34 4.80 19.21
CA LEU A 326 34.97 3.39 19.26
C LEU A 326 34.66 2.98 20.71
N VAL A 327 33.48 2.41 20.90
CA VAL A 327 32.99 1.91 22.19
C VAL A 327 32.75 0.40 22.11
N PRO A 328 32.76 -0.32 23.25
CA PRO A 328 32.35 -1.72 23.28
C PRO A 328 30.96 -1.92 22.66
N ALA A 329 30.71 -3.09 22.07
CA ALA A 329 29.39 -3.42 21.52
C ALA A 329 28.30 -3.26 22.60
N GLY A 330 27.19 -2.63 22.24
CA GLY A 330 26.09 -2.33 23.16
C GLY A 330 26.30 -1.10 24.06
N ALA A 331 27.48 -0.48 24.06
CA ALA A 331 27.73 0.74 24.81
C ALA A 331 27.23 1.99 24.06
N PRO A 332 26.85 3.07 24.79
CA PRO A 332 26.43 4.32 24.18
C PRO A 332 27.59 4.97 23.41
N GLY A 333 27.33 5.42 22.18
CA GLY A 333 28.31 6.10 21.33
C GLY A 333 27.90 7.51 20.92
N ARG A 334 28.81 8.26 20.28
CA ARG A 334 28.47 9.54 19.63
C ARG A 334 27.30 9.33 18.69
N SER A 335 26.28 10.16 18.86
CA SER A 335 25.00 10.00 18.18
C SER A 335 24.58 11.27 17.47
N LEU A 336 23.94 11.11 16.33
CA LEU A 336 23.15 12.15 15.69
C LEU A 336 21.68 11.88 15.98
N ARG A 337 20.94 12.91 16.40
CA ARG A 337 19.48 12.85 16.52
C ARG A 337 18.88 13.16 15.15
N LEU A 338 18.12 12.21 14.61
CA LEU A 338 17.32 12.35 13.39
C LEU A 338 15.86 12.55 13.82
N GLU A 339 15.34 13.74 13.60
CA GLU A 339 13.93 14.09 13.82
C GLU A 339 13.22 14.10 12.46
N ILE A 340 12.14 13.33 12.36
CA ILE A 340 11.26 13.36 11.19
C ILE A 340 9.94 14.01 11.59
N GLU A 341 9.57 15.06 10.87
CA GLU A 341 8.35 15.82 11.14
C GLU A 341 7.11 15.19 10.48
N GLY A 342 5.93 15.65 10.88
CA GLY A 342 4.66 15.25 10.28
C GLY A 342 4.05 13.96 10.83
N ALA A 343 2.99 13.48 10.17
CA ALA A 343 2.17 12.37 10.68
C ALA A 343 2.86 11.00 10.69
N ALA A 344 3.93 10.85 9.89
CA ALA A 344 4.80 9.68 9.85
C ALA A 344 6.08 9.86 10.70
N GLY A 345 6.15 10.96 11.45
CA GLY A 345 7.33 11.41 12.15
C GLY A 345 7.77 10.54 13.32
N GLY A 346 8.93 10.88 13.87
CA GLY A 346 9.58 10.18 14.97
C GLY A 346 10.99 10.74 15.23
N GLU A 347 11.64 10.23 16.27
CA GLU A 347 13.03 10.56 16.59
C GLU A 347 13.86 9.28 16.66
N TRP A 348 15.03 9.30 16.02
CA TRP A 348 16.00 8.21 16.04
C TRP A 348 17.36 8.75 16.47
N LEU A 349 18.07 7.99 17.32
CA LEU A 349 19.46 8.30 17.69
C LEU A 349 20.37 7.38 16.87
N ILE A 350 21.08 7.96 15.92
CA ILE A 350 21.95 7.25 14.97
C ILE A 350 23.38 7.21 15.52
N PRO A 351 23.90 6.06 15.96
CA PRO A 351 25.29 5.93 16.34
C PRO A 351 26.21 6.14 15.13
N LEU A 352 27.20 7.02 15.29
CA LEU A 352 28.03 7.50 14.17
C LEU A 352 29.30 6.66 13.96
N ASP A 353 29.92 6.22 15.05
CA ASP A 353 31.29 5.71 15.00
C ASP A 353 31.38 4.19 14.87
N SER A 354 30.34 3.44 15.25
CA SER A 354 30.31 1.98 15.17
C SER A 354 28.88 1.46 15.00
N PRO A 355 28.62 0.51 14.08
CA PRO A 355 27.31 -0.11 13.94
C PRO A 355 26.92 -0.97 15.16
N ALA A 356 27.88 -1.34 16.02
CA ALA A 356 27.63 -2.10 17.23
C ALA A 356 27.34 -1.21 18.47
N ALA A 357 27.44 0.12 18.33
CA ALA A 357 27.13 1.06 19.40
C ALA A 357 25.62 1.32 19.51
N VAL A 358 25.17 1.80 20.66
CA VAL A 358 23.78 2.20 20.90
C VAL A 358 23.68 3.72 20.79
N GLY A 359 22.62 4.21 20.14
CA GLY A 359 22.30 5.64 20.09
C GLY A 359 22.00 6.19 21.49
N SER A 360 22.51 7.38 21.80
CA SER A 360 22.46 7.98 23.14
C SER A 360 22.24 9.48 23.09
N ALA A 361 21.17 9.97 23.74
CA ALA A 361 20.91 11.40 23.88
C ALA A 361 22.02 12.12 24.68
N ASP A 362 22.58 11.45 25.70
CA ASP A 362 23.71 11.98 26.49
C ASP A 362 24.98 12.22 25.66
N HIS A 363 25.08 11.58 24.48
CA HIS A 363 26.20 11.67 23.56
C HIS A 363 25.78 12.26 22.19
N GLU A 364 24.69 13.05 22.17
CA GLU A 364 24.24 13.77 20.98
C GLU A 364 25.26 14.84 20.59
N VAL A 365 25.77 14.76 19.36
CA VAL A 365 26.71 15.74 18.80
C VAL A 365 26.11 16.58 17.69
N ALA A 366 24.99 16.13 17.13
CA ALA A 366 24.31 16.77 16.02
C ALA A 366 22.82 16.41 15.99
N HIS A 367 22.03 17.30 15.41
CA HIS A 367 20.60 17.17 15.22
C HIS A 367 20.24 17.54 13.78
N VAL A 368 19.46 16.68 13.13
CA VAL A 368 18.93 16.88 11.78
C VAL A 368 17.43 16.67 11.82
N ALA A 369 16.67 17.66 11.31
CA ALA A 369 15.21 17.61 11.23
C ALA A 369 14.74 17.76 9.77
N LEU A 370 13.81 16.93 9.30
CA LEU A 370 13.23 17.01 7.95
C LEU A 370 11.83 16.37 7.88
N ASP A 371 11.05 16.73 6.85
CA ASP A 371 9.79 16.06 6.55
C ASP A 371 10.01 14.60 6.13
N GLY A 372 9.04 13.73 6.41
CA GLY A 372 9.15 12.30 6.08
C GLY A 372 9.29 12.00 4.60
N VAL A 373 8.60 12.74 3.73
CA VAL A 373 8.71 12.58 2.27
C VAL A 373 10.07 13.08 1.79
N GLU A 374 10.55 14.19 2.33
CA GLU A 374 11.89 14.72 2.02
C GLU A 374 13.00 13.70 2.39
N PHE A 375 12.90 13.09 3.57
CA PHE A 375 13.83 12.04 4.00
C PHE A 375 13.81 10.84 3.04
N CYS A 376 12.62 10.41 2.64
CA CYS A 376 12.47 9.31 1.70
C CYS A 376 13.00 9.65 0.30
N HIS A 377 12.80 10.87 -0.21
CA HIS A 377 13.40 11.29 -1.46
C HIS A 377 14.93 11.32 -1.39
N LEU A 378 15.50 11.73 -0.25
CA LEU A 378 16.95 11.63 -0.02
C LEU A 378 17.39 10.18 -0.04
N ALA A 379 16.72 9.31 0.73
CA ALA A 379 17.02 7.88 0.81
C ALA A 379 16.87 7.15 -0.54
N ALA A 380 16.01 7.65 -1.42
CA ALA A 380 15.81 7.17 -2.78
C ALA A 380 16.72 7.83 -3.83
N GLY A 381 17.66 8.70 -3.43
CA GLY A 381 18.58 9.39 -4.35
C GLY A 381 17.89 10.35 -5.33
N HIS A 382 16.67 10.79 -5.02
CA HIS A 382 15.90 11.73 -5.85
C HIS A 382 16.35 13.18 -5.64
N ILE A 383 16.88 13.48 -4.45
CA ILE A 383 17.48 14.75 -4.09
C ILE A 383 18.91 14.52 -3.59
N SER A 384 19.79 15.48 -3.82
CA SER A 384 21.17 15.40 -3.32
C SER A 384 21.21 15.69 -1.81
N PRO A 385 22.21 15.16 -1.07
CA PRO A 385 22.43 15.52 0.33
C PRO A 385 22.57 17.04 0.55
N GLU A 386 23.12 17.76 -0.42
CA GLU A 386 23.27 19.21 -0.39
C GLU A 386 21.94 19.94 -0.49
N ASP A 387 21.07 19.49 -1.40
CA ASP A 387 19.79 20.13 -1.72
C ASP A 387 18.67 19.78 -0.73
N ALA A 388 18.85 18.74 0.08
CA ALA A 388 17.85 18.30 1.04
C ALA A 388 17.47 19.41 2.03
N ALA A 389 16.17 19.68 2.11
CA ALA A 389 15.53 20.68 2.97
C ALA A 389 15.51 20.20 4.43
N ALA A 390 16.69 20.17 5.05
CA ALA A 390 16.89 19.73 6.43
C ALA A 390 17.29 20.89 7.34
N GLY A 391 16.67 20.96 8.52
CA GLY A 391 17.17 21.72 9.66
C GLY A 391 18.43 21.05 10.21
N ARG A 392 19.50 21.83 10.47
CA ARG A 392 20.84 21.30 10.81
C ARG A 392 21.41 22.02 12.03
N ARG A 393 21.80 21.29 13.07
CA ARG A 393 22.44 21.85 14.28
C ARG A 393 23.54 20.93 14.80
N GLY A 394 24.67 21.48 15.24
CA GLY A 394 25.77 20.73 15.85
C GLY A 394 26.91 20.41 14.87
N ASP A 395 27.54 19.25 15.06
CA ASP A 395 28.71 18.78 14.29
C ASP A 395 28.42 18.68 12.78
N ARG A 396 28.99 19.60 12.00
CA ARG A 396 28.78 19.70 10.55
C ARG A 396 29.24 18.46 9.77
N GLN A 397 30.32 17.81 10.23
CA GLN A 397 30.83 16.62 9.57
C GLN A 397 29.90 15.44 9.82
N ALA A 398 29.43 15.26 11.06
CA ALA A 398 28.44 14.23 11.40
C ALA A 398 27.14 14.39 10.60
N ILE A 399 26.65 15.62 10.44
CA ILE A 399 25.46 15.92 9.63
C ILE A 399 25.70 15.54 8.16
N ARG A 400 26.83 15.96 7.59
CA ARG A 400 27.19 15.62 6.20
C ARG A 400 27.27 14.11 6.02
N ASP A 401 27.96 13.41 6.90
CA ASP A 401 28.13 11.96 6.81
C ASP A 401 26.78 11.22 6.86
N VAL A 402 25.85 11.65 7.72
CA VAL A 402 24.51 11.04 7.79
C VAL A 402 23.67 11.34 6.56
N LEU A 403 23.66 12.56 6.04
CA LEU A 403 22.88 12.89 4.83
C LEU A 403 23.39 12.11 3.61
N PHE A 404 24.72 12.00 3.47
CA PHE A 404 25.34 11.20 2.42
C PHE A 404 25.11 9.69 2.62
N ALA A 405 25.16 9.20 3.85
CA ALA A 405 24.80 7.81 4.16
C ALA A 405 23.33 7.50 3.84
N THR A 406 22.44 8.46 4.10
CA THR A 406 21.02 8.33 3.75
C THR A 406 20.86 8.21 2.23
N ALA A 407 21.50 9.08 1.45
CA ALA A 407 21.44 9.00 -0.02
C ALA A 407 21.98 7.67 -0.57
N SER A 408 23.06 7.16 0.01
CA SER A 408 23.66 5.87 -0.35
C SER A 408 22.82 4.63 -0.04
N LEU A 409 21.63 4.77 0.55
CA LEU A 409 20.67 3.66 0.67
C LEU A 409 20.06 3.29 -0.69
N SER A 410 19.93 4.27 -1.58
CA SER A 410 19.36 4.08 -2.92
C SER A 410 20.24 3.22 -3.82
N ARG A 411 19.59 2.50 -4.74
CA ARG A 411 20.24 1.61 -5.72
C ARG A 411 19.33 1.43 -6.93
N MET A 412 19.92 1.00 -8.04
CA MET A 412 19.17 0.52 -9.21
C MET A 412 18.66 -0.90 -9.01
#